data_AF-A0AAE0THD6-F1
#
_entry.id   AF-A0AAE0THD6-F1
#
_cell.length_a   1.000
_cell.length_b   1.000
_cell.length_c   1.000
_cell.angle_alpha   90.00
_cell.angle_beta   90.00
_cell.angle_gamma   90.00
#
_symmetry.space_group_name_H-M   'P 1'
#
loop_
_entity.id
_entity.type
_entity.pdbx_description
1 polymer ?
#
loop_
_entity_poly.entity_id
_entity_poly.type
_entity_poly.pdbx_seq_one_letter_code
_entity_poly.pdbx_strand_id
1 'polypeptide(L)'
;MIRYNCCKEPFPDVTFYVRLRRRVKYYFMNIIIPCIILSFLCLAGFLLPPESGEKITLGLSVLLTITVFMLMVADKMPQTSESIPLISEYICYTILLKLESVTLISNIMPKKIKDINLQM
;
A
#
# COMPACT_ATOMS: atom_id res chain seq x y z
N MET A 1 -12.50 -8.50 43.07
CA MET A 1 -13.77 -8.06 43.68
C MET A 1 -14.06 -6.66 43.22
N ILE A 2 -14.90 -6.55 42.20
CA ILE A 2 -15.31 -5.29 41.61
C ILE A 2 -16.68 -4.90 42.21
N ARG A 3 -16.85 -3.61 42.53
CA ARG A 3 -18.15 -3.04 42.92
C ARG A 3 -18.75 -2.31 41.72
N TYR A 4 -19.89 -2.78 41.25
CA TYR A 4 -20.63 -2.13 40.17
C TYR A 4 -21.56 -1.06 40.75
N ASN A 5 -21.78 0.03 40.01
CA ASN A 5 -22.64 1.15 40.44
C ASN A 5 -24.09 0.72 40.73
N CYS A 6 -24.53 -0.45 40.26
CA CYS A 6 -25.88 -0.95 40.47
C CYS A 6 -26.12 -1.60 41.84
N CYS A 7 -25.08 -2.08 42.56
CA CYS A 7 -25.26 -2.84 43.81
C CYS A 7 -24.13 -2.59 44.82
N LYS A 8 -24.48 -2.59 46.13
CA LYS A 8 -23.54 -2.34 47.24
C LYS A 8 -22.62 -3.53 47.57
N GLU A 9 -22.99 -4.73 47.13
CA GLU A 9 -22.28 -5.98 47.45
C GLU A 9 -21.16 -6.26 46.42
N PRO A 10 -19.96 -6.69 46.88
CA PRO A 10 -18.83 -6.97 45.99
C PRO A 10 -18.99 -8.33 45.29
N PHE A 11 -18.80 -8.37 43.98
CA PHE A 11 -18.84 -9.61 43.21
C PHE A 11 -17.42 -10.13 42.91
N PRO A 12 -17.16 -11.44 43.05
CA PRO A 12 -15.91 -12.05 42.62
C PRO A 12 -15.85 -12.08 41.09
N ASP A 13 -14.73 -11.66 40.53
CA ASP A 13 -14.44 -11.65 39.11
C ASP A 13 -13.13 -12.39 38.83
N VAL A 14 -13.09 -13.15 37.73
CA VAL A 14 -11.88 -13.85 37.28
C VAL A 14 -11.62 -13.42 35.85
N THR A 15 -10.61 -12.57 35.66
CA THR A 15 -10.19 -12.09 34.34
C THR A 15 -9.01 -12.92 33.84
N PHE A 16 -9.19 -13.62 32.72
CA PHE A 16 -8.12 -14.36 32.06
C PHE A 16 -7.48 -13.50 30.96
N TYR A 17 -6.17 -13.26 31.08
CA TYR A 17 -5.41 -12.56 30.05
C TYR A 17 -4.83 -13.55 29.05
N VAL A 18 -5.38 -13.56 27.83
CA VAL A 18 -4.85 -14.38 26.73
C VAL A 18 -3.84 -13.54 25.92
N ARG A 19 -2.56 -13.90 25.99
CA ARG A 19 -1.53 -13.32 25.11
C ARG A 19 -1.44 -14.10 23.81
N LEU A 20 -1.98 -13.53 22.74
CA LEU A 20 -1.86 -14.05 21.38
C LEU A 20 -0.65 -13.41 20.68
N ARG A 21 0.23 -14.23 20.08
CA ARG A 21 1.35 -13.74 19.24
C ARG A 21 1.10 -14.11 17.79
N ARG A 22 1.05 -13.11 16.91
CA ARG A 22 0.86 -13.29 15.46
C ARG A 22 2.12 -13.92 14.83
N ARG A 23 1.96 -14.99 14.03
CA ARG A 23 3.06 -15.66 13.31
C ARG A 23 3.29 -14.96 11.95
N VAL A 24 4.35 -14.15 11.86
CA VAL A 24 4.61 -13.25 10.71
C VAL A 24 5.08 -13.92 9.41
N LYS A 25 5.47 -15.20 9.43
CA LYS A 25 6.05 -15.88 8.25
C LYS A 25 5.11 -15.92 7.03
N TYR A 26 3.83 -16.20 7.25
CA TYR A 26 2.83 -16.25 6.19
C TYR A 26 2.56 -14.87 5.57
N TYR A 27 2.64 -13.82 6.41
CA TYR A 27 2.48 -12.44 5.96
C TYR A 27 3.69 -11.99 5.14
N PHE A 28 4.89 -12.40 5.52
CA PHE A 28 6.12 -12.11 4.79
C PHE A 28 6.06 -12.64 3.36
N MET A 29 5.68 -13.92 3.17
CA MET A 29 5.57 -14.52 1.83
C MET A 29 4.49 -13.84 0.98
N ASN A 30 3.30 -13.58 1.54
CA ASN A 30 2.20 -13.00 0.78
C ASN A 30 2.31 -11.50 0.52
N ILE A 31 3.14 -10.78 1.28
CA ILE A 31 3.32 -9.33 1.09
C ILE A 31 4.61 -8.97 0.36
N ILE A 32 5.73 -9.63 0.68
CA ILE A 32 7.01 -9.22 0.10
C ILE A 32 7.17 -9.70 -1.34
N ILE A 33 6.66 -10.89 -1.67
CA ILE A 33 6.68 -11.39 -3.05
C ILE A 33 5.98 -10.42 -4.02
N PRO A 34 4.72 -9.99 -3.79
CA PRO A 34 4.08 -9.04 -4.70
C PRO A 34 4.76 -7.67 -4.72
N CYS A 35 5.33 -7.20 -3.61
CA CYS A 35 6.11 -5.95 -3.57
C CYS A 35 7.39 -6.01 -4.43
N ILE A 36 8.08 -7.16 -4.46
CA ILE A 36 9.26 -7.37 -5.32
C ILE A 36 8.86 -7.33 -6.80
N ILE A 37 7.76 -8.00 -7.16
CA ILE A 37 7.24 -8.02 -8.53
C ILE A 37 6.85 -6.59 -8.97
N LEU A 38 6.16 -5.84 -8.11
CA LEU A 38 5.76 -4.45 -8.38
C LEU A 38 6.94 -3.48 -8.51
N SER A 39 8.03 -3.74 -7.80
CA SER A 39 9.29 -2.99 -7.92
C SER A 39 9.96 -3.27 -9.26
N PHE A 40 10.01 -4.53 -9.68
CA PHE A 40 10.56 -4.93 -10.98
C PHE A 40 9.76 -4.35 -12.15
N LEU A 41 8.43 -4.37 -12.07
CA LEU A 41 7.55 -3.74 -13.08
C LEU A 41 7.76 -2.22 -13.17
N CYS A 42 8.08 -1.56 -12.05
CA CYS A 42 8.43 -0.14 -12.04
C CYS A 42 9.71 0.13 -12.85
N LEU A 43 10.77 -0.66 -12.60
CA LEU A 43 12.04 -0.57 -13.30
C LEU A 43 11.88 -0.87 -14.80
N ALA A 44 11.09 -1.89 -15.14
CA ALA A 44 10.75 -2.21 -16.53
C ALA A 44 10.03 -1.05 -17.24
N GLY A 45 9.14 -0.33 -16.54
CA GLY A 45 8.47 0.86 -17.07
C GLY A 45 9.40 2.06 -17.31
N PHE A 46 10.53 2.15 -16.59
CA PHE A 46 11.55 3.17 -16.87
C PHE A 46 12.44 2.80 -18.06
N LEU A 47 12.72 1.51 -18.26
CA LEU A 47 13.54 1.00 -19.37
C LEU A 47 12.83 1.10 -20.73
N LEU A 48 11.49 1.09 -20.76
CA LEU A 48 10.73 1.14 -22.01
C LEU A 48 10.61 2.59 -22.57
N PRO A 49 10.99 2.85 -23.84
CA PRO A 49 10.88 4.17 -24.44
C PRO A 49 9.40 4.61 -24.61
N PRO A 50 9.08 5.90 -24.40
CA PRO A 50 7.72 6.43 -24.29
C PRO A 50 6.94 6.58 -25.62
N GLU A 51 7.54 6.22 -26.76
CA GLU A 51 6.98 6.42 -28.11
C GLU A 51 5.69 5.61 -28.36
N SER A 52 5.49 4.48 -27.66
CA SER A 52 4.42 3.53 -27.98
C SER A 52 3.11 3.75 -27.20
N GLY A 53 3.01 4.76 -26.32
CA GLY A 53 1.83 4.97 -25.45
C GLY A 53 1.60 3.87 -24.39
N GLU A 54 2.17 2.68 -24.55
CA GLU A 54 2.09 1.54 -23.63
C GLU A 54 2.60 1.86 -22.22
N LYS A 55 3.54 2.80 -22.10
CA LYS A 55 4.09 3.23 -20.82
C LYS A 55 3.04 3.79 -19.87
N ILE A 56 2.02 4.50 -20.39
CA ILE A 56 0.91 5.03 -19.58
C ILE A 56 0.04 3.87 -19.08
N THR A 57 -0.28 2.93 -19.97
CA THR A 57 -1.07 1.73 -19.64
C THR A 57 -0.38 0.86 -18.59
N LEU A 58 0.95 0.70 -18.68
CA LEU A 58 1.77 0.03 -17.66
C LEU A 58 1.72 0.78 -16.31
N GLY A 59 1.83 2.11 -16.32
CA GLY A 59 1.72 2.94 -15.12
C GLY A 59 0.36 2.81 -14.42
N LEU A 60 -0.74 2.87 -15.16
CA LEU A 60 -2.11 2.70 -14.63
C LEU A 60 -2.34 1.29 -14.06
N SER A 61 -1.88 0.25 -14.77
CA SER A 61 -2.01 -1.14 -14.32
C SER A 61 -1.28 -1.38 -12.99
N VAL A 62 -0.11 -0.77 -12.83
CA VAL A 62 0.68 -0.83 -11.61
C VAL A 62 0.02 -0.06 -10.46
N LEU A 63 -0.57 1.11 -10.72
CA LEU A 63 -1.32 1.87 -9.71
C LEU A 63 -2.55 1.09 -9.21
N LEU A 64 -3.31 0.49 -10.13
CA LEU A 64 -4.45 -0.35 -9.79
C LEU A 64 -4.03 -1.57 -8.95
N THR A 65 -2.96 -2.25 -9.35
CA THR A 65 -2.45 -3.43 -8.63
C THR A 65 -2.03 -3.10 -7.20
N ILE A 66 -1.35 -1.97 -6.98
CA ILE A 66 -0.97 -1.50 -5.64
C ILE A 66 -2.22 -1.19 -4.80
N THR A 67 -3.22 -0.56 -5.39
CA THR A 67 -4.47 -0.20 -4.70
C THR A 67 -5.26 -1.43 -4.27
N VAL A 68 -5.39 -2.43 -5.15
CA VAL A 68 -6.07 -3.69 -4.82
C VAL A 68 -5.34 -4.47 -3.74
N PHE A 69 -4.00 -4.54 -3.84
CA PHE A 69 -3.17 -5.19 -2.83
C PHE A 69 -3.30 -4.50 -1.46
N MET A 70 -3.39 -3.16 -1.45
CA MET A 70 -3.61 -2.35 -0.26
C MET A 70 -4.98 -2.66 0.38
N LEU A 71 -6.04 -2.74 -0.44
CA LEU A 71 -7.39 -3.06 0.02
C LEU A 71 -7.43 -4.44 0.71
N MET A 72 -6.77 -5.45 0.13
CA MET A 72 -6.66 -6.78 0.75
C MET A 72 -5.95 -6.74 2.11
N VAL A 73 -4.92 -5.91 2.25
CA VAL A 73 -4.20 -5.74 3.52
C VAL A 73 -5.05 -5.01 4.56
N ALA A 74 -5.79 -3.98 4.13
CA ALA A 74 -6.70 -3.22 4.97
C ALA A 74 -7.85 -4.11 5.51
N ASP A 75 -8.43 -4.98 4.68
CA ASP A 75 -9.49 -5.91 5.10
C ASP A 75 -9.03 -6.96 6.13
N LYS A 76 -7.74 -7.31 6.13
CA LYS A 76 -7.16 -8.24 7.11
C LYS A 76 -6.74 -7.56 8.41
N MET A 77 -6.70 -6.23 8.42
CA MET A 77 -6.36 -5.44 9.59
C MET A 77 -7.64 -5.01 10.32
N PRO A 78 -7.77 -5.21 11.64
CA PRO A 78 -8.88 -4.62 12.37
C PRO A 78 -8.79 -3.08 12.25
N GLN A 79 -9.91 -2.43 11.96
CA GLN A 79 -10.03 -0.97 11.90
C GLN A 79 -9.99 -0.38 13.32
N THR A 80 -8.82 -0.36 13.94
CA THR A 80 -8.60 0.25 15.26
C THR A 80 -8.04 1.65 15.08
N SER A 81 -8.79 2.67 15.50
CA SER A 81 -8.38 4.09 15.43
C SER A 81 -7.34 4.51 16.47
N GLU A 82 -6.96 3.62 17.40
CA GLU A 82 -6.02 3.95 18.49
C GLU A 82 -4.55 4.03 18.05
N SER A 83 -4.17 3.45 16.91
CA SER A 83 -2.81 3.56 16.38
C SER A 83 -2.76 3.33 14.87
N ILE A 84 -2.12 4.26 14.15
CA ILE A 84 -1.84 4.12 12.72
C ILE A 84 -0.85 2.96 12.56
N PRO A 85 -1.20 1.88 11.85
CA PRO A 85 -0.26 0.80 11.62
C PRO A 85 0.86 1.28 10.71
N LEU A 86 2.10 0.94 11.07
CA LEU A 86 3.32 1.14 10.27
C LEU A 86 3.16 0.66 8.81
N ILE A 87 2.31 -0.36 8.59
CA ILE A 87 1.95 -0.86 7.25
C ILE A 87 1.22 0.21 6.43
N SER A 88 0.28 0.95 7.02
CA SER A 88 -0.50 1.97 6.30
C SER A 88 0.34 3.19 5.94
N GLU A 89 1.26 3.57 6.83
CA GLU A 89 2.21 4.65 6.59
C GLU A 89 3.16 4.30 5.42
N TYR A 90 3.74 3.09 5.44
CA TYR A 90 4.57 2.59 4.34
C TYR A 90 3.81 2.55 3.00
N ILE A 91 2.55 2.12 3.02
CA ILE A 91 1.75 2.04 1.79
C ILE A 91 1.41 3.44 1.26
N CYS A 92 1.13 4.41 2.13
CA CYS A 92 0.92 5.80 1.73
C CYS A 92 2.16 6.37 1.01
N TYR A 93 3.36 6.16 1.57
CA TYR A 93 4.61 6.54 0.90
C TYR A 93 4.80 5.86 -0.46
N THR A 94 4.45 4.58 -0.57
CA THR A 94 4.59 3.81 -1.83
C THR A 94 3.66 4.34 -2.93
N ILE A 95 2.44 4.76 -2.58
CA ILE A 95 1.49 5.39 -3.50
C ILE A 95 2.01 6.75 -3.96
N LEU A 96 2.49 7.60 -3.04
CA LEU A 96 3.05 8.92 -3.37
C LEU A 96 4.23 8.82 -4.34
N LEU A 97 5.20 7.93 -4.08
CA LEU A 97 6.36 7.71 -4.95
C LEU A 97 5.94 7.24 -6.35
N LYS A 98 4.92 6.39 -6.46
CA LYS A 98 4.40 5.93 -7.75
C LYS A 98 3.66 7.05 -8.48
N LEU A 99 2.86 7.87 -7.80
CA LEU A 99 2.17 9.01 -8.40
C LEU A 99 3.16 10.04 -8.97
N GLU A 100 4.26 10.31 -8.27
CA GLU A 100 5.34 11.18 -8.76
C GLU A 100 5.99 10.60 -10.03
N SER A 101 6.26 9.29 -10.06
CA SER A 101 6.83 8.65 -11.26
C SER A 101 5.92 8.79 -12.50
N VAL A 102 4.61 8.63 -12.32
CA VAL A 102 3.63 8.71 -13.41
C VAL A 102 3.45 10.15 -13.89
N THR A 103 3.39 11.11 -12.98
CA THR A 103 3.28 12.54 -13.32
C THR A 103 4.55 13.10 -13.97
N LEU A 104 5.74 12.63 -13.58
CA LEU A 104 6.98 12.96 -14.31
C LEU A 104 6.95 12.40 -15.73
N ILE A 105 6.53 11.15 -15.92
CA ILE A 105 6.40 10.54 -17.25
C ILE A 105 5.37 11.30 -18.10
N SER A 106 4.22 11.67 -17.53
CA SER A 106 3.18 12.41 -18.25
C SER A 106 3.55 13.87 -18.53
N ASN A 107 4.48 14.48 -17.78
CA ASN A 107 5.01 15.82 -18.08
C ASN A 107 6.20 15.77 -19.07
N ILE A 108 6.96 14.67 -19.09
CA ILE A 108 8.08 14.44 -20.02
C ILE A 108 7.59 14.03 -21.41
N MET A 109 6.54 13.21 -21.51
CA MET A 109 5.99 12.74 -22.79
C MET A 109 5.50 13.88 -23.72
N PRO A 110 4.75 14.89 -23.26
CA PRO A 110 4.36 16.02 -24.11
C PRO A 110 5.55 16.93 -24.45
N LYS A 111 6.57 17.04 -23.58
CA LYS A 111 7.82 17.75 -23.90
C LYS A 111 8.59 17.05 -25.02
N LYS A 112 8.74 15.72 -24.95
CA LYS A 112 9.48 14.95 -25.96
C LYS A 112 8.81 14.95 -27.34
N ILE A 113 7.48 14.94 -27.40
CA ILE A 113 6.72 15.11 -28.66
C ILE A 113 6.92 16.53 -29.22
N LYS A 114 6.94 17.55 -28.37
CA LYS A 114 7.17 18.94 -28.79
C LYS A 114 8.61 19.16 -29.28
N ASP A 115 9.59 18.48 -28.69
CA ASP A 115 11.00 18.52 -29.12
C ASP A 115 11.23 17.78 -30.45
N ILE A 116 10.50 16.69 -30.73
CA ILE A 116 10.55 15.97 -32.01
C ILE A 116 9.85 16.74 -33.14
N ASN A 117 8.71 17.39 -32.86
CA ASN A 117 7.96 18.18 -33.86
C ASN A 117 8.58 19.56 -34.13
N LEU A 118 9.65 19.95 -33.42
CA LEU A 118 10.43 21.16 -33.67
C LEU A 118 11.75 20.88 -34.42
N GLN A 119 12.06 19.59 -34.68
CA GLN A 119 13.20 19.12 -35.48
C GLN A 119 12.77 18.66 -36.89
N MET A 120 11.50 18.86 -37.27
CA MET A 120 10.92 18.62 -38.60
C MET A 120 10.34 19.93 -39.13
#